data_AF-A0A2V8N9Q0-F1
#
_entry.id   AF-A0A2V8N9Q0-F1
#
_cell.length_a   1.000
_cell.length_b   1.000
_cell.length_c   1.000
_cell.angle_alpha   90.00
_cell.angle_beta   90.00
_cell.angle_gamma   90.00
#
_symmetry.space_group_name_H-M   'P 1'
#
loop_
_entity.id
_entity.type
_entity.pdbx_description
1 polymer ?
#
loop_
_entity_poly.entity_id
_entity_poly.type
_entity_poly.pdbx_seq_one_letter_code
_entity_poly.pdbx_strand_id
1 'polypeptide(L)'
;MAMGLSNRNKLAGILSVLAAGIILATPRPSGTAVIAQTASQSSSAAGDVDAQLDPYQRSGLIYYHKLMGKSGWERGQHIYYLKCWICHNEYAIASDPKGAAPTLKDLYKRPALMSGRTVNDETVAAKIRDGGPRMPAYRHVLGDSEMADLLAYLREKCCWDADHPPANPRYKAQ
;
A
#
# COMPACT_ATOMS: atom_id res chain seq x y z
N MET A 1 17.23 -48.97 -30.83
CA MET A 1 17.70 -47.65 -31.31
C MET A 1 17.78 -46.75 -30.07
N ALA A 2 18.96 -46.60 -29.45
CA ALA A 2 19.97 -45.56 -29.73
C ALA A 2 19.30 -44.18 -29.80
N MET A 3 19.52 -43.21 -28.91
CA MET A 3 20.79 -42.61 -28.47
C MET A 3 20.59 -41.85 -27.15
N GLY A 4 21.60 -41.89 -26.27
CA GLY A 4 21.79 -40.84 -25.27
C GLY A 4 22.52 -39.64 -25.86
N LEU A 5 22.65 -38.55 -25.10
CA LEU A 5 23.95 -37.93 -24.81
C LEU A 5 23.83 -36.93 -23.65
N SER A 6 24.66 -37.19 -22.65
CA SER A 6 25.02 -36.33 -21.53
C SER A 6 25.91 -35.20 -22.03
N ASN A 7 25.74 -33.96 -21.53
CA ASN A 7 26.66 -32.86 -21.83
C ASN A 7 27.36 -32.37 -20.55
N ARG A 8 28.63 -32.76 -20.40
CA ARG A 8 29.59 -32.25 -19.40
C ARG A 8 30.84 -31.80 -20.15
N ASN A 9 31.07 -30.49 -20.26
CA ASN A 9 32.37 -29.90 -20.64
C ASN A 9 32.77 -28.98 -19.48
N LYS A 10 33.73 -29.33 -18.61
CA LYS A 10 35.20 -29.38 -18.72
C LYS A 10 35.87 -28.00 -18.87
N LEU A 11 36.75 -27.76 -17.89
CA LEU A 11 37.69 -26.66 -17.70
C LEU A 11 38.67 -26.46 -18.87
N ALA A 12 39.03 -25.18 -19.09
CA ALA A 12 40.37 -24.67 -19.43
C ALA A 12 40.27 -23.13 -19.25
N GLY A 13 41.11 -22.39 -18.50
CA GLY A 13 42.53 -22.52 -18.26
C GLY A 13 43.29 -21.55 -19.17
N ILE A 14 43.39 -20.25 -18.84
CA ILE A 14 44.35 -19.32 -19.46
C ILE A 14 44.98 -18.43 -18.38
N LEU A 15 46.31 -18.51 -18.35
CA LEU A 15 47.28 -17.84 -17.51
C LEU A 15 47.53 -16.38 -17.96
N SER A 16 47.76 -15.51 -16.98
CA SER A 16 48.79 -14.46 -16.92
C SER A 16 48.95 -13.43 -18.04
N VAL A 17 48.69 -12.16 -17.71
CA VAL A 17 49.60 -11.05 -18.03
C VAL A 17 49.69 -10.13 -16.81
N LEU A 18 50.82 -10.16 -16.10
CA LEU A 18 51.25 -9.08 -15.20
C LEU A 18 51.74 -7.91 -16.07
N ALA A 19 51.23 -6.71 -15.81
CA ALA A 19 51.88 -5.47 -16.20
C ALA A 19 52.02 -4.59 -14.95
N ALA A 20 53.24 -4.54 -14.41
CA ALA A 20 53.62 -3.65 -13.33
C ALA A 20 53.80 -2.23 -13.89
N GLY A 21 52.91 -1.31 -13.48
CA GLY A 21 53.07 0.12 -13.70
C GLY A 21 53.68 0.76 -12.46
N ILE A 22 54.96 1.12 -12.52
CA ILE A 22 55.63 1.97 -11.54
C ILE A 22 55.23 3.42 -11.84
N ILE A 23 54.50 4.07 -10.92
CA ILE A 23 54.28 5.52 -10.95
C ILE A 23 54.71 6.09 -9.59
N LEU A 24 55.59 7.10 -9.67
CA LEU A 24 56.31 7.75 -8.59
C LEU A 24 55.39 8.29 -7.48
N ALA A 25 55.74 7.96 -6.24
CA ALA A 25 55.15 8.55 -5.04
C ALA A 25 55.78 9.93 -4.76
N THR A 26 54.98 11.00 -4.90
CA THR A 26 55.26 12.31 -4.29
C THR A 26 54.44 12.45 -3.01
N PRO A 27 55.01 12.89 -1.88
CA PRO A 27 54.25 13.06 -0.64
C PRO A 27 53.27 14.23 -0.77
N ARG A 28 51.98 13.94 -0.66
CA ARG A 28 50.90 14.93 -0.66
C ARG A 28 50.57 15.30 0.79
N PRO A 29 50.59 16.59 1.18
CA PRO A 29 50.30 16.99 2.55
C PRO A 29 48.85 16.69 2.92
N SER A 30 48.69 16.20 4.14
CA SER A 30 47.44 15.91 4.83
C SER A 30 46.45 17.07 4.74
N GLY A 31 45.35 16.87 4.02
CA GLY A 31 44.22 17.79 3.94
C GLY A 31 42.94 17.05 4.24
N THR A 32 42.39 17.30 5.43
CA THR A 32 40.98 17.17 5.85
C THR A 32 40.22 15.91 5.42
N ALA A 33 39.92 15.06 6.40
CA ALA A 33 38.85 14.06 6.30
C ALA A 33 37.52 14.75 5.92
N VAL A 34 37.09 14.60 4.68
CA VAL A 34 35.70 14.85 4.29
C VAL A 34 34.92 13.59 4.64
N ILE A 35 34.37 13.55 5.84
CA ILE A 35 33.28 12.61 6.17
C ILE A 35 32.05 13.14 5.44
N ALA A 36 31.85 12.72 4.20
CA ALA A 36 30.55 12.84 3.55
C ALA A 36 29.64 11.71 4.06
N GLN A 37 29.22 11.82 5.33
CA GLN A 37 28.03 11.12 5.80
C GLN A 37 26.80 11.91 5.36
N THR A 38 26.44 11.81 4.08
CA THR A 38 25.02 11.90 3.73
C THR A 38 24.41 10.54 3.99
N ALA A 39 24.28 10.20 5.27
CA ALA A 39 23.25 9.27 5.69
C ALA A 39 21.94 9.98 5.39
N SER A 40 21.34 9.67 4.23
CA SER A 40 19.93 9.91 4.01
C SER A 40 19.22 9.15 5.11
N GLN A 41 18.86 9.87 6.17
CA GLN A 41 17.94 9.39 7.16
C GLN A 41 16.67 9.04 6.37
N SER A 42 16.42 7.75 6.17
CA SER A 42 15.10 7.28 5.78
C SER A 42 14.18 7.54 6.97
N SER A 43 13.77 8.79 7.11
CA SER A 43 12.61 9.19 7.87
C SER A 43 11.42 8.44 7.28
N SER A 44 10.65 7.82 8.16
CA SER A 44 9.46 7.06 7.85
C SER A 44 8.53 7.80 6.88
N ALA A 45 8.31 7.20 5.70
CA ALA A 45 7.60 7.78 4.56
C ALA A 45 6.15 8.20 4.81
N ALA A 46 5.58 7.95 6.00
CA ALA A 46 4.23 8.36 6.35
C ALA A 46 4.16 9.76 7.00
N GLY A 47 5.24 10.25 7.61
CA GLY A 47 5.24 11.51 8.37
C GLY A 47 5.41 12.79 7.54
N ASP A 48 5.94 12.67 6.32
CA ASP A 48 6.34 13.83 5.50
C ASP A 48 5.31 14.19 4.42
N VAL A 49 4.49 13.23 3.97
CA VAL A 49 3.55 13.44 2.86
C VAL A 49 2.55 14.56 3.14
N ASP A 50 2.13 14.76 4.39
CA ASP A 50 1.24 15.88 4.75
C ASP A 50 1.89 17.26 4.62
N ALA A 51 3.20 17.36 4.84
CA ALA A 51 3.95 18.61 4.68
C ALA A 51 4.24 18.92 3.21
N GLN A 52 4.31 17.89 2.37
CA GLN A 52 4.59 18.00 0.94
C GLN A 52 3.35 18.23 0.08
N LEU A 53 2.14 17.97 0.59
CA LEU A 53 0.91 18.12 -0.17
C LEU A 53 0.45 19.56 -0.22
N ASP A 54 0.34 20.13 -1.44
CA ASP A 54 -0.42 21.36 -1.65
C ASP A 54 -1.88 21.11 -1.26
N PRO A 55 -2.42 21.81 -0.24
CA PRO A 55 -3.78 21.61 0.21
C PRO A 55 -4.80 21.88 -0.90
N TYR A 56 -4.49 22.71 -1.91
CA TYR A 56 -5.38 23.01 -3.04
C TYR A 56 -5.26 21.99 -4.18
N GLN A 57 -4.19 21.19 -4.22
CA GLN A 57 -4.02 20.14 -5.22
C GLN A 57 -4.89 18.92 -4.90
N ARG A 58 -6.13 18.92 -5.42
CA ARG A 58 -7.10 17.83 -5.21
C ARG A 58 -6.57 16.45 -5.62
N SER A 59 -5.79 16.36 -6.70
CA SER A 59 -5.22 15.10 -7.17
C SER A 59 -4.28 14.46 -6.14
N GLY A 60 -3.44 15.26 -5.47
CA GLY A 60 -2.59 14.78 -4.38
C GLY A 60 -3.41 14.23 -3.21
N LEU A 61 -4.44 14.97 -2.79
CA LEU A 61 -5.33 14.53 -1.71
C LEU A 61 -6.12 13.26 -2.07
N ILE A 62 -6.45 13.04 -3.34
CA ILE A 62 -7.07 11.78 -3.79
C ILE A 62 -6.06 10.64 -3.70
N TYR A 63 -4.86 10.84 -4.26
CA TYR A 63 -3.81 9.82 -4.34
C TYR A 63 -3.37 9.34 -2.96
N TYR A 64 -3.23 10.26 -2.00
CA TYR A 64 -2.84 9.95 -0.62
C TYR A 64 -4.02 9.82 0.34
N HIS A 65 -5.24 9.62 -0.20
CA HIS A 65 -6.46 9.36 0.56
C HIS A 65 -6.89 10.43 1.57
N LYS A 66 -6.43 11.67 1.44
CA LYS A 66 -6.70 12.79 2.36
C LYS A 66 -7.82 13.74 1.94
N LEU A 67 -8.56 13.45 0.86
CA LEU A 67 -9.58 14.36 0.32
C LEU A 67 -10.72 14.66 1.31
N MET A 68 -11.18 13.66 2.06
CA MET A 68 -12.34 13.78 2.96
C MET A 68 -11.94 14.08 4.40
N GLY A 69 -10.77 13.62 4.82
CA GLY A 69 -10.16 13.90 6.12
C GLY A 69 -8.71 13.44 6.13
N LYS A 70 -7.92 13.98 7.05
CA LYS A 70 -6.48 13.65 7.15
C LYS A 70 -6.21 12.34 7.88
N SER A 71 -7.14 11.89 8.73
CA SER A 71 -7.07 10.67 9.54
C SER A 71 -8.49 10.28 9.99
N GLY A 72 -8.64 9.22 10.78
CA GLY A 72 -9.90 8.81 11.37
C GLY A 72 -10.89 8.27 10.35
N TRP A 73 -12.16 8.19 10.76
CA TRP A 73 -13.22 7.61 9.93
C TRP A 73 -13.44 8.39 8.62
N GLU A 74 -13.15 9.69 8.56
CA GLU A 74 -13.27 10.50 7.34
C GLU A 74 -12.25 10.06 6.27
N ARG A 75 -11.00 9.82 6.68
CA ARG A 75 -9.99 9.23 5.78
C ARG A 75 -10.38 7.79 5.41
N GLY A 76 -10.88 7.03 6.37
CA GLY A 76 -11.41 5.68 6.16
C GLY A 76 -12.56 5.63 5.15
N GLN A 77 -13.48 6.59 5.20
CA GLN A 77 -14.59 6.72 4.25
C GLN A 77 -14.08 6.91 2.82
N HIS A 78 -13.06 7.75 2.65
CA HIS A 78 -12.45 7.98 1.35
C HIS A 78 -11.75 6.74 0.80
N ILE A 79 -11.03 6.01 1.66
CA ILE A 79 -10.41 4.73 1.31
C ILE A 79 -11.49 3.72 0.88
N TYR A 80 -12.57 3.60 1.66
CA TYR A 80 -13.69 2.72 1.36
C TYR A 80 -14.30 3.07 -0.01
N TYR A 81 -14.60 4.34 -0.25
CA TYR A 81 -15.20 4.80 -1.50
C TYR A 81 -14.33 4.44 -2.72
N LEU A 82 -13.02 4.68 -2.66
CA LEU A 82 -12.13 4.45 -3.80
C LEU A 82 -11.78 2.97 -4.02
N LYS A 83 -11.67 2.17 -2.96
CA LYS A 83 -11.08 0.83 -3.04
C LYS A 83 -12.06 -0.31 -2.75
N CYS A 84 -13.12 -0.04 -1.99
CA CYS A 84 -14.01 -1.09 -1.48
C CYS A 84 -15.41 -1.01 -2.10
N TRP A 85 -15.95 0.20 -2.26
CA TRP A 85 -17.34 0.44 -2.65
C TRP A 85 -17.67 -0.22 -3.99
N ILE A 86 -16.77 -0.20 -4.97
CA ILE A 86 -17.00 -0.76 -6.30
C ILE A 86 -17.48 -2.22 -6.32
N CYS A 87 -17.10 -3.02 -5.32
CA CYS A 87 -17.56 -4.41 -5.20
C CYS A 87 -18.56 -4.61 -4.04
N HIS A 88 -18.47 -3.80 -2.99
CA HIS A 88 -19.26 -3.95 -1.76
C HIS A 88 -20.55 -3.11 -1.72
N ASN A 89 -20.87 -2.39 -2.79
CA ASN A 89 -22.12 -1.65 -2.93
C ASN A 89 -23.31 -2.58 -3.25
N GLU A 90 -24.49 -2.09 -2.91
CA GLU A 90 -25.78 -2.74 -3.10
C GLU A 90 -26.10 -3.07 -4.56
N TYR A 91 -25.67 -2.25 -5.52
CA TYR A 91 -25.94 -2.49 -6.94
C TYR A 91 -25.13 -3.67 -7.48
N ALA A 92 -23.84 -3.76 -7.14
CA ALA A 92 -22.99 -4.89 -7.48
C ALA A 92 -23.55 -6.18 -6.87
N ILE A 93 -23.98 -6.13 -5.61
CA ILE A 93 -24.61 -7.26 -4.91
C ILE A 93 -25.91 -7.69 -5.58
N ALA A 94 -26.77 -6.73 -5.94
CA ALA A 94 -28.03 -7.01 -6.62
C ALA A 94 -27.82 -7.61 -8.02
N SER A 95 -26.76 -7.21 -8.72
CA SER A 95 -26.46 -7.68 -10.08
C SER A 95 -25.94 -9.12 -10.14
N ASP A 96 -25.28 -9.60 -9.07
CA ASP A 96 -24.78 -10.97 -8.98
C ASP A 96 -24.90 -11.52 -7.54
N PRO A 97 -26.09 -11.95 -7.09
CA PRO A 97 -26.31 -12.37 -5.70
C PRO A 97 -25.47 -13.58 -5.25
N LYS A 98 -24.96 -14.37 -6.20
CA LYS A 98 -24.16 -15.58 -5.91
C LYS A 98 -22.66 -15.30 -6.00
N GLY A 99 -22.26 -14.28 -6.75
CA GLY A 99 -20.88 -13.98 -7.05
C GLY A 99 -20.37 -12.61 -6.62
N ALA A 100 -21.22 -11.70 -6.17
CA ALA A 100 -20.76 -10.41 -5.66
C ALA A 100 -20.01 -10.53 -4.32
N ALA A 101 -19.30 -9.46 -3.96
CA ALA A 101 -18.72 -9.34 -2.63
C ALA A 101 -19.84 -9.21 -1.58
N PRO A 102 -19.66 -9.70 -0.35
CA PRO A 102 -20.70 -9.58 0.68
C PRO A 102 -20.93 -8.11 1.06
N THR A 103 -22.13 -7.75 1.48
CA THR A 103 -22.36 -6.42 2.06
C THR A 103 -21.47 -6.19 3.28
N LEU A 104 -20.98 -4.98 3.46
CA LEU A 104 -20.20 -4.55 4.64
C LEU A 104 -21.05 -3.79 5.65
N LYS A 105 -22.33 -3.54 5.34
CA LYS A 105 -23.27 -2.92 6.28
C LYS A 105 -23.40 -3.78 7.52
N ASP A 106 -23.25 -3.17 8.69
CA ASP A 106 -23.30 -3.84 9.99
C ASP A 106 -22.27 -4.97 10.16
N LEU A 107 -21.13 -4.93 9.44
CA LEU A 107 -20.07 -5.94 9.52
C LEU A 107 -19.71 -6.29 10.97
N TYR A 108 -19.42 -5.27 11.80
CA TYR A 108 -19.01 -5.43 13.19
C TYR A 108 -20.12 -5.90 14.14
N LYS A 109 -21.38 -5.94 13.70
CA LYS A 109 -22.49 -6.53 14.46
C LYS A 109 -22.61 -8.04 14.23
N ARG A 110 -21.86 -8.60 13.28
CA ARG A 110 -21.92 -10.02 12.94
C ARG A 110 -21.01 -10.83 13.87
N PRO A 111 -21.40 -12.07 14.22
CA PRO A 111 -20.57 -12.91 15.07
C PRO A 111 -19.29 -13.37 14.36
N ALA A 112 -19.33 -13.56 13.03
CA ALA A 112 -18.23 -14.09 12.26
C ALA A 112 -18.17 -13.54 10.83
N LEU A 113 -16.95 -13.49 10.27
CA LEU A 113 -16.67 -13.30 8.86
C LEU A 113 -17.12 -14.53 8.06
N MET A 114 -17.18 -14.41 6.73
CA MET A 114 -17.43 -15.56 5.84
C MET A 114 -16.37 -16.67 5.98
N SER A 115 -15.18 -16.35 6.51
CA SER A 115 -14.14 -17.33 6.84
C SER A 115 -14.39 -18.09 8.15
N GLY A 116 -15.48 -17.81 8.87
CA GLY A 116 -15.78 -18.37 10.19
C GLY A 116 -15.04 -17.73 11.36
N ARG A 117 -14.09 -16.80 11.12
CA ARG A 117 -13.38 -16.08 12.18
C ARG A 117 -14.27 -15.01 12.80
N THR A 118 -14.17 -14.79 14.09
CA THR A 118 -14.88 -13.71 14.80
C THR A 118 -14.62 -12.35 14.15
N VAL A 119 -15.64 -11.50 14.06
CA VAL A 119 -15.45 -10.14 13.55
C VAL A 119 -14.83 -9.25 14.63
N ASN A 120 -13.62 -8.78 14.38
CA ASN A 120 -12.92 -7.74 15.15
C ASN A 120 -11.88 -7.06 14.24
N ASP A 121 -11.23 -6.01 14.74
CA ASP A 121 -10.27 -5.23 13.97
C ASP A 121 -9.13 -6.10 13.41
N GLU A 122 -8.61 -7.05 14.20
CA GLU A 122 -7.51 -7.92 13.80
C GLU A 122 -7.89 -8.82 12.62
N THR A 123 -9.04 -9.50 12.71
CA THR A 123 -9.48 -10.43 11.66
C THR A 123 -9.95 -9.71 10.42
N VAL A 124 -10.60 -8.55 10.56
CA VAL A 124 -11.03 -7.71 9.43
C VAL A 124 -9.79 -7.16 8.72
N ALA A 125 -8.83 -6.60 9.46
CA ALA A 125 -7.58 -6.09 8.88
C ALA A 125 -6.80 -7.20 8.17
N ALA A 126 -6.66 -8.38 8.78
CA ALA A 126 -6.03 -9.52 8.15
C ALA A 126 -6.75 -9.91 6.84
N LYS A 127 -8.08 -9.94 6.84
CA LYS A 127 -8.85 -10.25 5.63
C LYS A 127 -8.61 -9.23 4.51
N ILE A 128 -8.52 -7.94 4.84
CA ILE A 128 -8.26 -6.88 3.86
C ILE A 128 -6.81 -6.95 3.35
N ARG A 129 -5.84 -7.19 4.23
CA ARG A 129 -4.42 -7.35 3.87
C ARG A 129 -4.20 -8.53 2.93
N ASP A 130 -4.79 -9.67 3.25
CA ASP A 130 -4.57 -10.93 2.53
C ASP A 130 -5.47 -11.08 1.30
N GLY A 131 -6.64 -10.43 1.30
CA GLY A 131 -7.63 -10.56 0.24
C GLY A 131 -8.26 -11.94 0.19
N GLY A 132 -8.61 -12.40 -1.01
CA GLY A 132 -9.17 -13.73 -1.28
C GLY A 132 -9.39 -13.94 -2.78
N PRO A 133 -10.02 -15.05 -3.19
CA PRO A 133 -10.15 -15.41 -4.61
C PRO A 133 -10.75 -14.32 -5.51
N ARG A 134 -11.61 -13.46 -4.96
CA ARG A 134 -12.26 -12.34 -5.68
C ARG A 134 -12.20 -11.02 -4.92
N MET A 135 -11.25 -10.91 -3.99
CA MET A 135 -11.00 -9.71 -3.21
C MET A 135 -9.50 -9.42 -3.28
N PRO A 136 -9.07 -8.32 -3.92
CA PRO A 136 -7.65 -7.99 -3.98
C PRO A 136 -7.01 -7.89 -2.59
N ALA A 137 -5.73 -8.24 -2.51
CA ALA A 137 -4.94 -8.08 -1.29
C ALA A 137 -4.44 -6.63 -1.17
N TYR A 138 -4.62 -6.01 0.00
CA TYR A 138 -4.24 -4.61 0.23
C TYR A 138 -2.98 -4.42 1.09
N ARG A 139 -2.29 -5.49 1.49
CA ARG A 139 -1.10 -5.42 2.37
C ARG A 139 0.04 -4.51 1.90
N HIS A 140 0.13 -4.24 0.59
CA HIS A 140 1.15 -3.35 -0.01
C HIS A 140 0.56 -2.06 -0.57
N VAL A 141 -0.75 -1.86 -0.40
CA VAL A 141 -1.50 -0.72 -0.94
C VAL A 141 -1.95 0.20 0.18
N LEU A 142 -2.28 -0.36 1.35
CA LEU A 142 -2.68 0.39 2.53
C LEU A 142 -1.61 0.22 3.60
N GLY A 143 -1.05 1.35 4.05
CA GLY A 143 -0.23 1.39 5.25
C GLY A 143 -1.06 1.16 6.52
N ASP A 144 -0.39 0.97 7.66
CA ASP A 144 -1.08 0.65 8.92
C ASP A 144 -2.03 1.76 9.39
N SER A 145 -1.67 3.03 9.18
CA SER A 145 -2.53 4.16 9.55
C SER A 145 -3.78 4.26 8.68
N GLU A 146 -3.66 3.99 7.38
CA GLU A 146 -4.80 3.93 6.45
C GLU A 146 -5.71 2.74 6.75
N MET A 147 -5.12 1.59 7.10
CA MET A 147 -5.87 0.43 7.57
C MET A 147 -6.66 0.76 8.84
N ALA A 148 -6.03 1.37 9.84
CA ALA A 148 -6.69 1.75 11.09
C ALA A 148 -7.89 2.70 10.84
N ASP A 149 -7.70 3.68 9.97
CA ASP A 149 -8.77 4.62 9.59
C ASP A 149 -9.92 3.94 8.84
N LEU A 150 -9.60 3.01 7.93
CA LEU A 150 -10.61 2.21 7.25
C LEU A 150 -11.41 1.36 8.24
N LEU A 151 -10.77 0.73 9.22
CA LEU A 151 -11.47 -0.05 10.25
C LEU A 151 -12.36 0.84 11.13
N ALA A 152 -11.91 2.03 11.49
CA ALA A 152 -12.72 3.01 12.21
C ALA A 152 -13.99 3.38 11.43
N TYR A 153 -13.86 3.65 10.13
CA TYR A 153 -15.00 3.88 9.27
C TYR A 153 -15.96 2.69 9.21
N LEU A 154 -15.43 1.47 8.97
CA LEU A 154 -16.22 0.24 8.89
C LEU A 154 -17.02 -0.06 10.18
N ARG A 155 -16.48 0.32 11.33
CA ARG A 155 -17.10 0.11 12.64
C ARG A 155 -18.18 1.14 12.97
N GLU A 156 -17.93 2.41 12.67
CA GLU A 156 -18.70 3.51 13.26
C GLU A 156 -19.66 4.21 12.29
N LYS A 157 -19.31 4.24 11.00
CA LYS A 157 -19.96 5.12 10.00
C LYS A 157 -20.39 4.42 8.72
N CYS A 158 -19.98 3.17 8.53
CA CYS A 158 -20.27 2.43 7.31
C CYS A 158 -21.80 2.29 7.11
N CYS A 159 -22.31 2.45 5.89
CA CYS A 159 -21.56 2.44 4.63
C CYS A 159 -21.96 3.58 3.70
N TRP A 160 -21.03 3.95 2.82
CA TRP A 160 -21.25 4.95 1.79
C TRP A 160 -22.46 4.54 0.97
N ASP A 161 -23.38 5.49 0.81
CA ASP A 161 -24.60 5.39 0.03
C ASP A 161 -24.48 6.37 -1.14
N ALA A 162 -24.77 5.89 -2.36
CA ALA A 162 -24.72 6.73 -3.56
C ALA A 162 -25.81 7.81 -3.54
N ASP A 163 -26.94 7.56 -2.89
CA ASP A 163 -28.05 8.50 -2.78
C ASP A 163 -27.77 9.59 -1.72
N HIS A 164 -26.80 9.38 -0.84
CA HIS A 164 -26.42 10.29 0.23
C HIS A 164 -24.89 10.46 0.29
N PRO A 165 -24.27 11.08 -0.73
CA PRO A 165 -22.83 11.29 -0.71
C PRO A 165 -22.46 12.19 0.49
N PRO A 166 -21.38 11.89 1.22
CA PRO A 166 -20.84 12.81 2.23
C PRO A 166 -20.60 14.19 1.65
N ALA A 167 -20.87 15.19 2.49
CA ALA A 167 -20.67 16.59 2.15
C ALA A 167 -19.23 16.82 1.65
N ASN A 168 -19.09 17.51 0.52
CA ASN A 168 -17.79 17.96 0.04
C ASN A 168 -17.26 19.04 1.01
N PRO A 169 -16.20 18.77 1.80
CA PRO A 169 -15.72 19.73 2.81
C PRO A 169 -15.24 21.06 2.22
N ARG A 170 -15.02 21.11 0.91
CA ARG A 170 -14.53 22.29 0.18
C ARG A 170 -15.65 23.11 -0.45
N TYR A 171 -16.84 22.54 -0.57
CA TYR A 171 -17.98 23.27 -1.13
C TYR A 171 -18.52 24.23 -0.06
N LYS A 172 -18.39 25.53 -0.31
CA LYS A 172 -19.02 26.59 0.48
C LYS A 172 -20.14 27.16 -0.37
N ALA A 173 -21.39 26.81 -0.07
CA ALA A 173 -22.54 27.47 -0.68
C ALA A 173 -22.47 28.97 -0.31
N GLN A 174 -22.59 29.84 -1.30
CA GLN A 174 -22.71 31.29 -1.13
C GLN A 174 -24.19 31.68 -1.17
#